data_AF-A0A921STB7-F1
#
_entry.id   AF-A0A921STB7-F1
#
_cell.length_a   1.000
_cell.length_b   1.000
_cell.length_c   1.000
_cell.angle_alpha   90.00
_cell.angle_beta   90.00
_cell.angle_gamma   90.00
#
_symmetry.space_group_name_H-M   'P 1'
#
loop_
_entity.id
_entity.type
_entity.pdbx_description
1 polymer ?
#
loop_
_entity_poly.entity_id
_entity_poly.type
_entity_poly.pdbx_seq_one_letter_code
_entity_poly.pdbx_strand_id
1 'polypeptide(L)'
;MTELELKYGCNPNQKPARIFMESGELPIKVLNGKPGYINFMDAFNSWQLVKELKAATGLPAAASFKHVSPAGAAVGTELTDVERKIYFAEGMELSPIASAYVRARGADRLCSYGDWAALSDVCDAQTARYLALEVSDGVIAPGYTDEALAILKTKRKGGYNVVQMDPDYVPKDIEHKDVYGITFEQGRNNFEINAALLDNIVTQNKDLPENAKRDLILALITLKYTQSNSVCYTKDGQAIGVGAGQQSRIHCTRLAGSKADNWLLRQHPKVLGLQFVDGIRRPDRDNAIDVYISDEYEDVLAEGVWQNTFKVKPEVLTVEEKKAWIARQTGVSVGSDAFFPFGDNVERARKSGVSYIAQPGGSIRDDNVIETCDKYGIVMAFTGMRLFHH
;
A
#
# COMPACT_ATOMS: atom_id res chain seq x y z
N MET A 1 -9.47 24.69 -15.77
CA MET A 1 -9.21 25.46 -14.52
C MET A 1 -7.71 25.54 -14.28
N THR A 2 -7.09 26.71 -14.15
CA THR A 2 -5.62 26.84 -14.04
C THR A 2 -5.10 26.83 -12.59
N GLU A 3 -5.94 27.19 -11.62
CA GLU A 3 -5.62 27.18 -10.19
C GLU A 3 -6.83 26.79 -9.32
N LEU A 4 -6.55 26.30 -8.11
CA LEU A 4 -7.56 25.96 -7.11
C LEU A 4 -7.07 26.43 -5.73
N GLU A 5 -7.84 27.34 -5.11
CA GLU A 5 -7.59 27.78 -3.73
C GLU A 5 -7.87 26.65 -2.73
N LEU A 6 -7.02 26.53 -1.72
CA LEU A 6 -7.09 25.52 -0.67
C LEU A 6 -7.29 26.19 0.69
N LYS A 7 -7.96 25.48 1.60
CA LYS A 7 -8.30 26.01 2.94
C LYS A 7 -7.07 26.44 3.75
N TYR A 8 -5.96 25.72 3.61
CA TYR A 8 -4.64 25.96 4.21
C TYR A 8 -3.63 24.98 3.60
N GLY A 9 -2.33 25.15 3.89
CA GLY A 9 -1.23 24.30 3.45
C GLY A 9 -1.14 22.99 4.22
N CYS A 10 0.07 22.55 4.61
CA CYS A 10 0.21 21.33 5.41
C CYS A 10 -0.48 21.44 6.78
N ASN A 11 -0.54 22.64 7.36
CA ASN A 11 -1.14 22.90 8.67
C ASN A 11 -2.12 24.09 8.63
N PRO A 12 -3.11 24.16 9.54
CA PRO A 12 -4.12 25.23 9.55
C PRO A 12 -3.60 26.67 9.60
N ASN A 13 -2.41 26.90 10.15
CA ASN A 13 -1.77 28.21 10.23
C ASN A 13 -1.05 28.63 8.93
N GLN A 14 -0.86 27.73 7.96
CA GLN A 14 -0.17 28.01 6.71
C GLN A 14 -1.19 28.48 5.67
N LYS A 15 -1.45 29.79 5.63
CA LYS A 15 -2.36 30.43 4.65
C LYS A 15 -1.66 31.65 4.02
N PRO A 16 -1.96 32.00 2.75
CA PRO A 16 -2.86 31.29 1.84
C PRO A 16 -2.26 29.97 1.32
N ALA A 17 -3.08 29.15 0.67
CA ALA A 17 -2.63 27.92 0.01
C ALA A 17 -3.42 27.69 -1.28
N ARG A 18 -2.76 27.16 -2.31
CA ARG A 18 -3.36 26.81 -3.61
C ARG A 18 -2.56 25.71 -4.31
N ILE A 19 -3.18 25.04 -5.28
CA ILE A 19 -2.47 24.33 -6.36
C ILE A 19 -2.70 25.09 -7.67
N PHE A 20 -1.69 25.20 -8.50
CA PHE A 20 -1.79 25.91 -9.78
C PHE A 20 -0.78 25.39 -10.79
N MET A 21 -1.05 25.65 -12.07
CA MET A 21 -0.09 25.45 -13.15
C MET A 21 0.23 26.81 -13.78
N GLU A 22 1.52 27.07 -14.02
CA GLU A 22 1.97 28.30 -14.70
C GLU A 22 1.50 28.36 -16.17
N SER A 23 1.29 27.20 -16.78
CA SER A 23 0.87 27.02 -18.17
C SER A 23 -0.08 25.83 -18.26
N GLY A 24 -1.17 25.98 -19.00
CA GLY A 24 -2.20 24.95 -19.15
C GLY A 24 -3.19 24.89 -17.99
N GLU A 25 -4.14 23.95 -18.09
CA GLU A 25 -5.13 23.69 -17.05
C GLU A 25 -4.68 22.57 -16.12
N LEU A 26 -5.13 22.62 -14.86
CA LEU A 26 -5.04 21.49 -13.93
C LEU A 26 -5.68 20.25 -14.57
N PRO A 27 -5.01 19.09 -14.57
CA PRO A 27 -5.51 17.86 -15.19
C PRO A 27 -6.57 17.16 -14.32
N ILE A 28 -7.31 17.91 -13.52
CA ILE A 28 -8.28 17.38 -12.57
C ILE A 28 -9.62 18.09 -12.66
N LYS A 29 -10.68 17.36 -12.30
CA LYS A 29 -12.00 17.90 -12.01
C LYS A 29 -12.48 17.42 -10.65
N VAL A 30 -12.77 18.35 -9.74
CA VAL A 30 -13.39 18.03 -8.45
C VAL A 30 -14.89 17.81 -8.68
N LEU A 31 -15.34 16.55 -8.59
CA LEU A 31 -16.73 16.15 -8.82
C LEU A 31 -17.58 16.23 -7.55
N ASN A 32 -16.94 16.17 -6.37
CA ASN A 32 -17.58 16.35 -5.07
C ASN A 32 -16.54 16.72 -4.00
N GLY A 33 -17.00 17.37 -2.93
CA GLY A 33 -16.14 17.73 -1.79
C GLY A 33 -15.27 18.96 -2.05
N LYS A 34 -14.26 19.14 -1.19
CA LYS A 34 -13.28 20.24 -1.22
C LYS A 34 -11.93 19.70 -0.73
N PRO A 35 -11.16 19.02 -1.59
CA PRO A 35 -9.89 18.41 -1.19
C PRO A 35 -8.90 19.46 -0.66
N GLY A 36 -8.16 19.11 0.39
CA GLY A 36 -7.13 19.97 0.98
C GLY A 36 -5.73 19.76 0.38
N TYR A 37 -4.75 20.49 0.92
CA TYR A 37 -3.35 20.43 0.46
C TYR A 37 -2.74 19.03 0.55
N ILE A 38 -2.86 18.38 1.72
CA ILE A 38 -2.38 17.00 1.92
C ILE A 38 -3.14 16.01 1.03
N ASN A 39 -4.44 16.22 0.81
CA ASN A 39 -5.22 15.36 -0.08
C ASN A 39 -4.67 15.36 -1.50
N PHE A 40 -4.24 16.50 -2.02
CA PHE A 40 -3.62 16.56 -3.35
C PHE A 40 -2.20 15.96 -3.38
N MET A 41 -1.43 16.06 -2.30
CA MET A 41 -0.15 15.34 -2.18
C MET A 41 -0.35 13.82 -2.23
N ASP A 42 -1.34 13.29 -1.52
CA ASP A 42 -1.72 11.88 -1.61
C ASP A 42 -2.26 11.54 -3.01
N ALA A 43 -3.16 12.36 -3.57
CA ALA A 43 -3.81 12.12 -4.85
C ALA A 43 -2.82 12.00 -6.01
N PHE A 44 -1.86 12.92 -6.12
CA PHE A 44 -0.94 12.92 -7.26
C PHE A 44 0.12 11.82 -7.18
N ASN A 45 0.59 11.44 -5.98
CA ASN A 45 1.49 10.30 -5.84
C ASN A 45 0.76 8.97 -6.06
N SER A 46 -0.41 8.82 -5.47
CA SER A 46 -1.23 7.60 -5.62
C SER A 46 -1.72 7.38 -7.06
N TRP A 47 -2.07 8.46 -7.78
CA TRP A 47 -2.42 8.39 -9.19
C TRP A 47 -1.29 7.84 -10.06
N GLN A 48 -0.08 8.35 -9.88
CA GLN A 48 1.09 7.91 -10.65
C GLN A 48 1.38 6.43 -10.36
N LEU A 49 1.31 6.01 -9.09
CA LEU A 49 1.48 4.61 -8.70
C LEU A 49 0.51 3.70 -9.48
N VAL A 50 -0.80 3.98 -9.45
CA VAL A 50 -1.78 3.10 -10.09
C VAL A 50 -1.71 3.14 -11.63
N LYS A 51 -1.34 4.28 -12.21
CA LYS A 51 -1.09 4.42 -13.65
C LYS A 51 0.08 3.53 -14.09
N GLU A 52 1.19 3.55 -13.34
CA GLU A 52 2.36 2.71 -13.62
C GLU A 52 2.11 1.23 -13.37
N LEU A 53 1.40 0.85 -12.29
CA LEU A 53 1.00 -0.54 -12.06
C LEU A 53 0.16 -1.09 -13.22
N LYS A 54 -0.82 -0.32 -13.68
CA LYS A 54 -1.66 -0.72 -14.83
C LYS A 54 -0.83 -0.87 -16.10
N ALA A 55 0.08 0.07 -16.37
CA ALA A 55 0.95 -0.01 -17.55
C ALA A 55 1.87 -1.24 -17.50
N ALA A 56 2.47 -1.53 -16.34
CA ALA A 56 3.45 -2.60 -16.19
C ALA A 56 2.83 -4.00 -16.12
N THR A 57 1.58 -4.12 -15.69
CA THR A 57 0.93 -5.43 -15.46
C THR A 57 -0.24 -5.71 -16.40
N GLY A 58 -0.79 -4.70 -17.06
CA GLY A 58 -2.03 -4.81 -17.85
C GLY A 58 -3.30 -5.01 -17.02
N LEU A 59 -3.20 -5.02 -15.69
CA LEU A 59 -4.32 -5.26 -14.77
C LEU A 59 -4.84 -3.95 -14.18
N PRO A 60 -6.15 -3.85 -13.87
CA PRO A 60 -6.67 -2.78 -13.04
C PRO A 60 -5.95 -2.72 -11.70
N ALA A 61 -5.56 -1.53 -11.27
CA ALA A 61 -4.73 -1.30 -10.10
C ALA A 61 -5.36 -0.27 -9.17
N ALA A 62 -5.09 -0.42 -7.88
CA ALA A 62 -5.55 0.51 -6.86
C ALA A 62 -4.49 0.73 -5.78
N ALA A 63 -4.58 1.87 -5.10
CA ALA A 63 -3.76 2.19 -3.95
C ALA A 63 -4.59 2.84 -2.84
N SER A 64 -4.16 2.60 -1.60
CA SER A 64 -4.62 3.27 -0.38
C SER A 64 -3.46 4.10 0.14
N PHE A 65 -3.58 5.43 0.10
CA PHE A 65 -2.53 6.36 0.54
C PHE A 65 -2.86 7.00 1.88
N LYS A 66 -1.81 7.19 2.69
CA LYS A 66 -1.88 7.95 3.92
C LYS A 66 -0.54 8.66 4.16
N HIS A 67 -0.57 9.97 4.39
CA HIS A 67 0.63 10.76 4.65
C HIS A 67 1.71 10.62 3.55
N VAL A 68 1.29 10.72 2.29
CA VAL A 68 2.15 10.72 1.10
C VAL A 68 2.96 9.43 0.94
N SER A 69 2.39 8.30 1.39
CA SER A 69 2.91 6.97 1.14
C SER A 69 1.77 5.96 1.04
N PRO A 70 1.94 4.87 0.26
CA PRO A 70 0.95 3.82 0.19
C PRO A 70 0.89 3.05 1.52
N ALA A 71 -0.27 3.04 2.17
CA ALA A 71 -0.60 2.03 3.18
C ALA A 71 -0.73 0.64 2.53
N GLY A 72 -1.14 0.60 1.27
CA GLY A 72 -1.08 -0.57 0.41
C GLY A 72 -1.37 -0.25 -1.05
N ALA A 73 -1.00 -1.17 -1.93
CA ALA A 73 -1.22 -1.12 -3.37
C ALA A 73 -1.47 -2.53 -3.89
N ALA A 74 -2.30 -2.66 -4.93
CA ALA A 74 -2.64 -3.96 -5.49
C ALA A 74 -3.08 -3.87 -6.95
N VAL A 75 -3.04 -5.01 -7.63
CA VAL A 75 -3.68 -5.25 -8.93
C VAL A 75 -4.91 -6.16 -8.76
N GLY A 76 -5.81 -6.14 -9.73
CA GLY A 76 -7.12 -6.78 -9.70
C GLY A 76 -7.08 -8.29 -9.91
N THR A 77 -6.44 -9.03 -9.00
CA THR A 77 -6.50 -10.50 -8.92
C THR A 77 -7.72 -10.94 -8.10
N GLU A 78 -8.25 -12.13 -8.38
CA GLU A 78 -9.37 -12.70 -7.61
C GLU A 78 -8.99 -12.87 -6.13
N LEU A 79 -9.94 -12.55 -5.23
CA LEU A 79 -9.79 -12.78 -3.80
C LEU A 79 -10.27 -14.18 -3.43
N THR A 80 -9.46 -14.89 -2.65
CA THR A 80 -9.86 -16.11 -1.97
C THR A 80 -10.93 -15.84 -0.91
N ASP A 81 -11.64 -16.89 -0.45
CA ASP A 81 -12.64 -16.76 0.61
C ASP A 81 -12.05 -16.21 1.92
N VAL A 82 -10.81 -16.61 2.25
CA VAL A 82 -10.08 -16.10 3.41
C VAL A 82 -9.79 -14.62 3.27
N GLU A 83 -9.34 -14.18 2.09
CA GLU A 83 -9.09 -12.76 1.81
C GLU A 83 -10.38 -11.94 1.88
N ARG A 84 -11.46 -12.43 1.29
CA ARG A 84 -12.79 -11.79 1.39
C ARG A 84 -13.20 -11.62 2.85
N LYS A 85 -12.93 -12.61 3.71
CA LYS A 85 -13.20 -12.53 5.15
C LYS A 85 -12.32 -11.50 5.87
N ILE A 86 -11.00 -11.55 5.70
CA ILE A 86 -10.10 -10.61 6.40
C ILE A 86 -10.22 -9.16 5.91
N TYR A 87 -10.80 -8.94 4.73
CA TYR A 87 -11.08 -7.62 4.17
C TYR A 87 -12.53 -7.19 4.29
N PHE A 88 -13.38 -8.00 4.93
CA PHE A 88 -14.79 -7.68 5.16
C PHE A 88 -15.57 -7.47 3.85
N ALA A 89 -15.24 -8.27 2.84
CA ALA A 89 -15.87 -8.30 1.52
C ALA A 89 -16.63 -9.62 1.27
N GLU A 90 -16.98 -10.36 2.34
CA GLU A 90 -17.81 -11.56 2.25
C GLU A 90 -19.18 -11.23 1.63
N GLY A 91 -19.62 -12.07 0.69
CA GLY A 91 -20.89 -11.88 -0.03
C GLY A 91 -20.91 -10.69 -1.00
N MET A 92 -19.81 -9.96 -1.15
CA MET A 92 -19.73 -8.85 -2.12
C MET A 92 -19.30 -9.35 -3.49
N GLU A 93 -20.06 -8.95 -4.51
CA GLU A 93 -19.62 -9.06 -5.90
C GLU A 93 -18.55 -7.99 -6.16
N LEU A 94 -17.39 -8.41 -6.66
CA LEU A 94 -16.24 -7.53 -6.89
C LEU A 94 -15.82 -7.60 -8.36
N SER A 95 -15.78 -6.45 -9.02
CA SER A 95 -15.05 -6.28 -10.28
C SER A 95 -13.54 -6.36 -10.06
N PRO A 96 -12.73 -6.44 -11.13
CA PRO A 96 -11.26 -6.37 -11.01
C PRO A 96 -10.75 -5.12 -10.29
N ILE A 97 -11.32 -3.93 -10.56
CA ILE A 97 -10.89 -2.69 -9.89
C ILE A 97 -11.35 -2.64 -8.42
N ALA A 98 -12.53 -3.20 -8.11
CA ALA A 98 -12.98 -3.35 -6.73
C ALA A 98 -12.06 -4.31 -5.96
N SER A 99 -11.70 -5.46 -6.55
CA SER A 99 -10.75 -6.42 -6.00
C SER A 99 -9.40 -5.75 -5.70
N ALA A 100 -8.86 -4.97 -6.64
CA ALA A 100 -7.64 -4.21 -6.42
C ALA A 100 -7.75 -3.27 -5.21
N TYR A 101 -8.84 -2.50 -5.10
CA TYR A 101 -8.98 -1.57 -3.97
C TYR A 101 -9.18 -2.28 -2.62
N VAL A 102 -9.98 -3.35 -2.59
CA VAL A 102 -10.17 -4.17 -1.38
C VAL A 102 -8.83 -4.71 -0.88
N ARG A 103 -7.98 -5.21 -1.79
CA ARG A 103 -6.61 -5.67 -1.50
C ARG A 103 -5.70 -4.54 -1.03
N ALA A 104 -5.66 -3.43 -1.75
CA ALA A 104 -4.81 -2.28 -1.42
C ALA A 104 -5.11 -1.71 -0.03
N ARG A 105 -6.39 -1.50 0.30
CA ARG A 105 -6.83 -1.10 1.65
C ARG A 105 -6.57 -2.19 2.69
N GLY A 106 -6.70 -3.44 2.26
CA GLY A 106 -6.60 -4.63 3.08
C GLY A 106 -5.19 -4.91 3.62
N ALA A 107 -4.14 -4.43 2.94
CA ALA A 107 -2.74 -4.59 3.35
C ALA A 107 -2.54 -4.19 4.82
N ASP A 108 -2.94 -2.97 5.16
CA ASP A 108 -2.91 -2.43 6.52
C ASP A 108 -4.16 -1.56 6.74
N ARG A 109 -5.18 -2.15 7.38
CA ARG A 109 -6.48 -1.51 7.57
C ARG A 109 -6.43 -0.34 8.55
N LEU A 110 -5.53 -0.38 9.53
CA LEU A 110 -5.34 0.72 10.47
C LEU A 110 -4.68 1.91 9.79
N CYS A 111 -3.60 1.69 9.03
CA CYS A 111 -2.96 2.77 8.27
C CYS A 111 -3.88 3.32 7.16
N SER A 112 -4.81 2.52 6.65
CA SER A 112 -5.82 2.96 5.68
C SER A 112 -7.02 3.71 6.29
N TYR A 113 -7.03 3.94 7.62
CA TYR A 113 -8.09 4.73 8.24
C TYR A 113 -8.04 6.19 7.77
N GLY A 114 -9.05 6.62 7.01
CA GLY A 114 -9.05 7.92 6.35
C GLY A 114 -8.01 7.99 5.23
N ASP A 115 -7.86 6.92 4.45
CA ASP A 115 -6.99 6.88 3.28
C ASP A 115 -7.46 7.83 2.16
N TRP A 116 -6.55 8.09 1.23
CA TRP A 116 -6.88 8.55 -0.11
C TRP A 116 -6.81 7.36 -1.08
N ALA A 117 -7.92 7.01 -1.71
CA ALA A 117 -7.98 5.92 -2.68
C ALA A 117 -7.56 6.41 -4.07
N ALA A 118 -6.76 5.63 -4.80
CA ALA A 118 -6.49 5.85 -6.23
C ALA A 118 -6.86 4.60 -7.03
N LEU A 119 -7.43 4.82 -8.22
CA LEU A 119 -7.90 3.78 -9.12
C LEU A 119 -7.36 4.04 -10.54
N SER A 120 -6.77 3.03 -11.18
CA SER A 120 -6.27 3.14 -12.57
C SER A 120 -7.39 3.10 -13.63
N ASP A 121 -8.60 2.74 -13.21
CA ASP A 121 -9.76 2.47 -14.05
C ASP A 121 -10.97 3.25 -13.54
N VAL A 122 -12.00 3.35 -14.39
CA VAL A 122 -13.27 3.99 -14.03
C VAL A 122 -13.82 3.33 -12.77
N CYS A 123 -14.16 4.15 -11.78
CA CYS A 123 -14.78 3.69 -10.55
C CYS A 123 -16.21 3.18 -10.84
N ASP A 124 -16.42 1.89 -10.61
CA ASP A 124 -17.71 1.24 -10.72
C ASP A 124 -18.48 1.22 -9.38
N ALA A 125 -19.74 0.80 -9.45
CA ALA A 125 -20.62 0.76 -8.31
C ALA A 125 -20.16 -0.24 -7.23
N GLN A 126 -19.47 -1.33 -7.61
CA GLN A 126 -18.93 -2.31 -6.67
C GLN A 126 -17.81 -1.71 -5.81
N THR A 127 -16.87 -1.01 -6.45
CA THR A 127 -15.80 -0.25 -5.78
C THR A 127 -16.38 0.83 -4.89
N ALA A 128 -17.35 1.59 -5.40
CA ALA A 128 -18.02 2.65 -4.64
C ALA A 128 -18.79 2.12 -3.42
N ARG A 129 -19.47 0.96 -3.54
CA ARG A 129 -20.17 0.30 -2.42
C ARG A 129 -19.20 -0.10 -1.31
N TYR A 130 -18.05 -0.70 -1.66
CA TYR A 130 -17.05 -1.04 -0.66
C TYR A 130 -16.46 0.21 0.01
N LEU A 131 -16.07 1.21 -0.80
CA LEU A 131 -15.62 2.51 -0.29
C LEU A 131 -16.64 3.14 0.65
N ALA A 132 -17.94 3.07 0.35
CA ALA A 132 -19.02 3.65 1.15
C ALA A 132 -19.04 3.17 2.61
N LEU A 133 -18.66 1.92 2.85
CA LEU A 133 -18.61 1.29 4.18
C LEU A 133 -17.39 1.70 5.01
N GLU A 134 -16.37 2.26 4.37
CA GLU A 134 -15.05 2.51 4.96
C GLU A 134 -14.83 3.98 5.33
N VAL A 135 -13.95 4.23 6.30
CA VAL A 135 -13.48 5.59 6.59
C VAL A 135 -12.35 5.93 5.61
N SER A 136 -12.61 6.90 4.74
CA SER A 136 -11.74 7.37 3.67
C SER A 136 -11.90 8.88 3.51
N ASP A 137 -10.82 9.57 3.14
CA ASP A 137 -10.80 11.02 2.94
C ASP A 137 -11.15 11.43 1.50
N GLY A 138 -10.89 10.58 0.50
CA GLY A 138 -11.26 10.84 -0.88
C GLY A 138 -10.82 9.75 -1.85
N VAL A 139 -11.20 9.91 -3.11
CA VAL A 139 -10.81 9.02 -4.20
C VAL A 139 -10.41 9.81 -5.45
N ILE A 140 -9.38 9.35 -6.15
CA ILE A 140 -8.97 9.81 -7.48
C ILE A 140 -9.04 8.66 -8.50
N ALA A 141 -9.61 8.92 -9.68
CA ALA A 141 -9.78 7.94 -10.76
C ALA A 141 -9.85 8.65 -12.13
N PRO A 142 -9.67 7.95 -13.27
CA PRO A 142 -9.85 8.56 -14.59
C PRO A 142 -11.31 8.94 -14.88
N GLY A 143 -12.26 8.33 -14.17
CA GLY A 143 -13.69 8.55 -14.32
C GLY A 143 -14.51 7.77 -13.30
N TYR A 144 -15.82 8.02 -13.30
CA TYR A 144 -16.78 7.38 -12.41
C TYR A 144 -18.05 7.05 -13.21
N THR A 145 -18.62 5.87 -12.98
CA THR A 145 -19.99 5.60 -13.43
C THR A 145 -20.98 6.47 -12.66
N ASP A 146 -22.15 6.75 -13.24
CA ASP A 146 -23.19 7.56 -12.60
C ASP A 146 -23.63 6.95 -11.25
N GLU A 147 -23.78 5.63 -11.20
CA GLU A 147 -24.13 4.90 -9.99
C GLU A 147 -23.02 5.02 -8.92
N ALA A 148 -21.75 4.83 -9.31
CA ALA A 148 -20.62 4.99 -8.39
C ALA A 148 -20.57 6.42 -7.81
N LEU A 149 -20.70 7.44 -8.65
CA LEU A 149 -20.68 8.82 -8.21
C LEU A 149 -21.85 9.13 -7.26
N ALA A 150 -23.05 8.61 -7.54
CA ALA A 150 -24.20 8.76 -6.66
C ALA A 150 -23.96 8.14 -5.28
N ILE A 151 -23.39 6.93 -5.23
CA ILE A 151 -23.02 6.26 -3.98
C ILE A 151 -21.97 7.06 -3.21
N LEU A 152 -20.87 7.46 -3.86
CA LEU A 152 -19.77 8.18 -3.20
C LEU A 152 -20.21 9.53 -2.64
N LYS A 153 -21.15 10.22 -3.31
CA LYS A 153 -21.75 11.48 -2.82
C LYS A 153 -22.53 11.33 -1.51
N THR A 154 -22.94 10.13 -1.12
CA THR A 154 -23.60 9.92 0.19
C THR A 154 -22.62 9.93 1.35
N LYS A 155 -21.33 9.64 1.09
CA LYS A 155 -20.31 9.54 2.15
C LYS A 155 -20.04 10.89 2.80
N ARG A 156 -19.64 10.84 4.08
CA ARG A 156 -19.27 12.02 4.90
C ARG A 156 -20.34 13.12 4.85
N LYS A 157 -21.63 12.73 4.90
CA LYS A 157 -22.78 13.65 4.84
C LYS A 157 -22.74 14.57 3.61
N GLY A 158 -22.34 14.05 2.45
CA GLY A 158 -22.20 14.83 1.21
C GLY A 158 -20.80 15.40 0.96
N GLY A 159 -19.91 15.38 1.96
CA GLY A 159 -18.61 16.04 1.90
C GLY A 159 -17.44 15.18 1.41
N TYR A 160 -17.66 13.96 0.94
CA TYR A 160 -16.57 13.08 0.49
C TYR A 160 -15.91 13.59 -0.79
N ASN A 161 -14.58 13.60 -0.82
CA ASN A 161 -13.83 14.13 -1.95
C ASN A 161 -13.82 13.13 -3.11
N VAL A 162 -14.24 13.57 -4.29
CA VAL A 162 -14.21 12.77 -5.52
C VAL A 162 -13.51 13.58 -6.60
N VAL A 163 -12.37 13.10 -7.08
CA VAL A 163 -11.51 13.81 -8.03
C VAL A 163 -11.35 12.96 -9.29
N GLN A 164 -11.74 13.50 -10.43
CA GLN A 164 -11.43 12.90 -11.71
C GLN A 164 -10.09 13.42 -12.21
N MET A 165 -9.21 12.53 -12.67
CA MET A 165 -7.92 12.85 -13.28
C MET A 165 -8.00 12.62 -14.79
N ASP A 166 -7.37 13.50 -15.57
CA ASP A 166 -7.14 13.27 -16.99
C ASP A 166 -6.07 12.17 -17.14
N PRO A 167 -6.41 10.99 -17.70
CA PRO A 167 -5.46 9.90 -17.83
C PRO A 167 -4.32 10.19 -18.83
N ASP A 168 -4.56 11.07 -19.79
CA ASP A 168 -3.62 11.40 -20.86
C ASP A 168 -2.63 12.51 -20.46
N TYR A 169 -2.85 13.14 -19.32
CA TYR A 169 -1.92 14.12 -18.78
C TYR A 169 -0.53 13.50 -18.52
N VAL A 170 0.49 14.22 -18.99
CA VAL A 170 1.90 13.94 -18.75
C VAL A 170 2.53 15.18 -18.10
N PRO A 171 3.16 15.05 -16.91
CA PRO A 171 3.82 16.17 -16.26
C PRO A 171 5.10 16.58 -17.01
N LYS A 172 5.59 17.79 -16.75
CA LYS A 172 6.89 18.25 -17.25
C LYS A 172 8.03 17.38 -16.69
N ASP A 173 9.10 17.28 -17.47
CA ASP A 173 10.30 16.51 -17.13
C ASP A 173 11.14 17.14 -16.02
N ILE A 174 11.05 18.45 -15.83
CA ILE A 174 11.73 19.17 -14.75
C ILE A 174 10.72 19.50 -13.65
N GLU A 175 11.13 19.31 -12.40
CA GLU A 175 10.36 19.70 -11.22
C GLU A 175 11.17 20.60 -10.28
N HIS A 176 10.44 21.46 -9.58
CA HIS A 176 10.98 22.40 -8.61
C HIS A 176 10.35 22.17 -7.23
N LYS A 177 11.15 22.35 -6.18
CA LYS A 177 10.70 22.32 -4.79
C LYS A 177 11.46 23.36 -3.99
N ASP A 178 10.76 24.14 -3.18
CA ASP A 178 11.41 25.06 -2.25
C ASP A 178 11.72 24.36 -0.93
N VAL A 179 12.96 24.48 -0.48
CA VAL A 179 13.42 24.04 0.85
C VAL A 179 14.13 25.21 1.50
N TYR A 180 13.59 25.67 2.64
CA TYR A 180 14.14 26.81 3.39
C TYR A 180 14.32 28.09 2.53
N GLY A 181 13.39 28.35 1.61
CA GLY A 181 13.43 29.50 0.70
C GLY A 181 14.42 29.39 -0.45
N ILE A 182 15.04 28.23 -0.65
CA ILE A 182 15.93 27.92 -1.77
C ILE A 182 15.21 26.97 -2.71
N THR A 183 15.20 27.28 -4.00
CA THR A 183 14.58 26.43 -5.03
C THR A 183 15.56 25.34 -5.47
N PHE A 184 15.12 24.10 -5.33
CA PHE A 184 15.79 22.91 -5.85
C PHE A 184 15.17 22.58 -7.21
N GLU A 185 16.00 22.23 -8.19
CA GLU A 185 15.59 21.83 -9.55
C GLU A 185 16.18 20.45 -9.85
N GLN A 186 15.35 19.54 -10.37
CA GLN A 186 15.79 18.23 -10.81
C GLN A 186 14.93 17.69 -11.95
N GLY A 187 15.42 16.65 -12.64
CA GLY A 187 14.56 15.83 -13.49
C GLY A 187 13.58 14.99 -12.65
N ARG A 188 12.33 14.90 -13.09
CA ARG A 188 11.33 13.98 -12.53
C ARG A 188 11.82 12.55 -12.68
N ASN A 189 11.47 11.71 -11.70
CA ASN A 189 11.70 10.26 -11.79
C ASN A 189 10.73 9.61 -12.81
N ASN A 190 11.07 9.75 -14.10
CA ASN A 190 10.38 9.12 -15.24
C ASN A 190 10.88 7.69 -15.53
N PHE A 191 11.66 7.09 -14.63
CA PHE A 191 12.20 5.76 -14.86
C PHE A 191 11.09 4.71 -14.90
N GLU A 192 11.02 3.96 -16.00
CA GLU A 192 10.02 2.92 -16.21
C GLU A 192 10.39 1.64 -15.46
N ILE A 193 9.45 1.09 -14.69
CA ILE A 193 9.61 -0.19 -14.01
C ILE A 193 8.81 -1.25 -14.77
N ASN A 194 9.51 -2.20 -15.37
CA ASN A 194 8.95 -3.32 -16.12
C ASN A 194 9.75 -4.61 -15.87
N ALA A 195 9.38 -5.71 -16.53
CA ALA A 195 9.98 -7.02 -16.32
C ALA A 195 11.50 -7.07 -16.63
N ALA A 196 12.01 -6.22 -17.52
CA ALA A 196 13.42 -6.22 -17.90
C ALA A 196 14.34 -5.85 -16.73
N LEU A 197 13.84 -5.14 -15.72
CA LEU A 197 14.59 -4.85 -14.49
C LEU A 197 14.96 -6.12 -13.70
N LEU A 198 14.28 -7.23 -13.96
CA LEU A 198 14.44 -8.48 -13.22
C LEU A 198 15.36 -9.48 -13.95
N ASP A 199 15.92 -9.13 -15.11
CA ASP A 199 16.73 -10.03 -15.95
C ASP A 199 18.08 -10.36 -15.31
N ASN A 200 18.65 -9.43 -14.54
CA ASN A 200 19.94 -9.62 -13.86
C ASN A 200 19.77 -10.38 -12.53
N ILE A 201 19.43 -11.67 -12.61
CA ILE A 201 19.39 -12.56 -11.45
C ILE A 201 20.82 -12.90 -11.06
N VAL A 202 21.22 -12.57 -9.83
CA VAL A 202 22.60 -12.71 -9.33
C VAL A 202 22.84 -13.99 -8.50
N THR A 203 21.79 -14.61 -7.98
CA THR A 203 21.82 -15.83 -7.15
C THR A 203 21.96 -17.10 -7.98
N GLN A 204 22.39 -18.22 -7.39
CA GLN A 204 22.45 -19.53 -8.04
C GLN A 204 21.08 -20.01 -8.51
N ASN A 205 20.05 -19.82 -7.68
CA ASN A 205 18.68 -20.07 -8.10
C ASN A 205 18.22 -18.98 -9.09
N LYS A 206 17.81 -19.42 -10.29
CA LYS A 206 17.34 -18.56 -11.39
C LYS A 206 15.83 -18.68 -11.65
N ASP A 207 15.13 -19.51 -10.89
CA ASP A 207 13.71 -19.78 -11.10
C ASP A 207 12.84 -18.62 -10.60
N LEU A 208 12.49 -17.71 -11.50
CA LEU A 208 11.63 -16.57 -11.23
C LEU A 208 10.29 -16.71 -11.96
N PRO A 209 9.24 -17.24 -11.31
CA PRO A 209 7.95 -17.45 -11.94
C PRO A 209 7.18 -16.14 -12.16
N GLU A 210 6.24 -16.13 -13.10
CA GLU A 210 5.53 -14.93 -13.54
C GLU A 210 4.75 -14.22 -12.42
N ASN A 211 4.17 -14.96 -11.48
CA ASN A 211 3.52 -14.36 -10.31
C ASN A 211 4.53 -13.61 -9.42
N ALA A 212 5.73 -14.14 -9.23
CA ALA A 212 6.79 -13.47 -8.49
C ALA A 212 7.34 -12.25 -9.24
N LYS A 213 7.46 -12.31 -10.57
CA LYS A 213 7.80 -11.13 -11.39
C LYS A 213 6.79 -10.01 -11.21
N ARG A 214 5.50 -10.32 -11.32
CA ARG A 214 4.41 -9.36 -11.08
C ARG A 214 4.51 -8.74 -9.68
N ASP A 215 4.71 -9.57 -8.66
CA ASP A 215 4.77 -9.11 -7.27
C ASP A 215 6.02 -8.24 -7.02
N LEU A 216 7.19 -8.59 -7.59
CA LEU A 216 8.39 -7.74 -7.55
C LEU A 216 8.21 -6.40 -8.28
N ILE A 217 7.59 -6.40 -9.46
CA ILE A 217 7.26 -5.15 -10.18
C ILE A 217 6.32 -4.29 -9.34
N LEU A 218 5.29 -4.90 -8.74
CA LEU A 218 4.38 -4.21 -7.83
C LEU A 218 5.12 -3.61 -6.63
N ALA A 219 6.07 -4.35 -6.03
CA ALA A 219 6.88 -3.86 -4.94
C ALA A 219 7.72 -2.64 -5.36
N LEU A 220 8.42 -2.73 -6.49
CA LEU A 220 9.27 -1.66 -6.99
C LEU A 220 8.47 -0.38 -7.34
N ILE A 221 7.31 -0.51 -8.01
CA ILE A 221 6.44 0.63 -8.30
C ILE A 221 5.88 1.22 -7.01
N THR A 222 5.50 0.39 -6.04
CA THR A 222 5.05 0.88 -4.72
C THR A 222 6.13 1.71 -4.04
N LEU A 223 7.38 1.24 -4.09
CA LEU A 223 8.53 1.91 -3.47
C LEU A 223 8.91 3.22 -4.14
N LYS A 224 8.78 3.32 -5.47
CA LYS A 224 8.99 4.56 -6.23
C LYS A 224 8.15 5.74 -5.72
N TYR A 225 7.00 5.45 -5.10
CA TYR A 225 6.07 6.44 -4.53
C TYR A 225 5.92 6.34 -3.00
N THR A 226 6.89 5.72 -2.32
CA THR A 226 6.92 5.62 -0.85
C THR A 226 8.04 6.49 -0.29
N GLN A 227 7.76 7.32 0.72
CA GLN A 227 8.78 8.15 1.36
C GLN A 227 9.98 7.31 1.83
N SER A 228 11.19 7.72 1.45
CA SER A 228 12.41 6.94 1.67
C SER A 228 12.98 7.05 3.09
N ASN A 229 13.72 6.04 3.58
CA ASN A 229 13.97 4.75 2.92
C ASN A 229 12.78 3.80 3.05
N SER A 230 12.55 2.99 2.02
CA SER A 230 11.38 2.12 1.93
C SER A 230 11.70 0.67 1.53
N VAL A 231 10.91 -0.27 2.06
CA VAL A 231 10.96 -1.72 1.76
C VAL A 231 9.51 -2.23 1.65
N CYS A 232 9.23 -3.06 0.64
CA CYS A 232 7.87 -3.52 0.35
C CYS A 232 7.85 -5.04 0.19
N TYR A 233 7.00 -5.71 0.98
CA TYR A 233 6.68 -7.12 0.89
C TYR A 233 5.38 -7.26 0.11
N THR A 234 5.36 -8.17 -0.86
CA THR A 234 4.26 -8.37 -1.79
C THR A 234 3.96 -9.86 -1.96
N LYS A 235 2.70 -10.18 -2.19
CA LYS A 235 2.24 -11.54 -2.48
C LYS A 235 0.89 -11.47 -3.18
N ASP A 236 0.68 -12.33 -4.17
CA ASP A 236 -0.61 -12.56 -4.84
C ASP A 236 -1.20 -11.28 -5.48
N GLY A 237 -0.33 -10.38 -5.95
CA GLY A 237 -0.73 -9.15 -6.64
C GLY A 237 -1.06 -7.99 -5.70
N GLN A 238 -0.57 -7.99 -4.46
CA GLN A 238 -0.73 -6.89 -3.53
C GLN A 238 0.48 -6.69 -2.63
N ALA A 239 0.63 -5.48 -2.10
CA ALA A 239 1.46 -5.22 -0.93
C ALA A 239 0.82 -5.87 0.31
N ILE A 240 1.65 -6.54 1.11
CA ILE A 240 1.28 -7.13 2.40
C ILE A 240 2.05 -6.47 3.56
N GLY A 241 3.11 -5.73 3.27
CA GLY A 241 3.82 -4.92 4.26
C GLY A 241 4.67 -3.84 3.59
N VAL A 242 4.48 -2.58 3.98
CA VAL A 242 5.23 -1.42 3.46
C VAL A 242 5.89 -0.67 4.60
N GLY A 243 7.21 -0.52 4.53
CA GLY A 243 7.99 0.37 5.38
C GLY A 243 8.30 1.66 4.66
N ALA A 244 8.11 2.80 5.34
CA ALA A 244 8.27 4.13 4.79
C ALA A 244 9.00 5.05 5.79
N GLY A 245 9.76 6.02 5.28
CA GLY A 245 10.38 7.11 6.05
C GLY A 245 11.44 6.64 7.05
N GLN A 246 12.00 5.44 6.87
CA GLN A 246 12.96 4.86 7.81
C GLN A 246 14.39 5.29 7.47
N GLN A 247 15.25 5.36 8.48
CA GLN A 247 16.65 5.81 8.30
C GLN A 247 17.63 4.64 8.17
N SER A 248 17.32 3.49 8.78
CA SER A 248 18.13 2.27 8.74
C SER A 248 17.47 1.22 7.85
N ARG A 249 18.24 0.66 6.91
CA ARG A 249 17.73 -0.36 5.98
C ARG A 249 17.16 -1.58 6.70
N ILE A 250 17.90 -2.13 7.67
CA ILE A 250 17.44 -3.30 8.43
C ILE A 250 16.23 -2.97 9.31
N HIS A 251 16.12 -1.75 9.84
CA HIS A 251 14.92 -1.33 10.57
C HIS A 251 13.70 -1.25 9.64
N CYS A 252 13.88 -0.73 8.43
CA CYS A 252 12.83 -0.71 7.42
C CYS A 252 12.40 -2.13 7.02
N THR A 253 13.36 -3.02 6.78
CA THR A 253 13.10 -4.44 6.47
C THR A 253 12.34 -5.15 7.59
N ARG A 254 12.69 -4.87 8.86
CA ARG A 254 12.00 -5.43 10.03
C ARG A 254 10.57 -4.89 10.14
N LEU A 255 10.39 -3.57 10.00
CA LEU A 255 9.08 -2.91 10.10
C LEU A 255 8.13 -3.41 9.00
N ALA A 256 8.58 -3.41 7.75
CA ALA A 256 7.78 -3.90 6.62
C ALA A 256 7.48 -5.41 6.76
N GLY A 257 8.45 -6.21 7.21
CA GLY A 257 8.25 -7.62 7.48
C GLY A 257 7.24 -7.88 8.60
N SER A 258 7.26 -7.10 9.68
CA SER A 258 6.29 -7.25 10.78
C SER A 258 4.88 -6.91 10.33
N LYS A 259 4.71 -5.95 9.42
CA LYS A 259 3.41 -5.69 8.78
C LYS A 259 2.93 -6.89 7.93
N ALA A 260 3.83 -7.51 7.16
CA ALA A 260 3.52 -8.72 6.41
C ALA A 260 3.13 -9.90 7.32
N ASP A 261 3.80 -10.04 8.47
CA ASP A 261 3.47 -11.04 9.48
C ASP A 261 2.07 -10.78 10.07
N ASN A 262 1.74 -9.53 10.42
CA ASN A 262 0.41 -9.16 10.91
C ASN A 262 -0.69 -9.40 9.87
N TRP A 263 -0.43 -9.09 8.60
CA TRP A 263 -1.34 -9.41 7.50
C TRP A 263 -1.67 -10.91 7.43
N LEU A 264 -0.67 -11.78 7.64
CA LEU A 264 -0.88 -13.22 7.67
C LEU A 264 -1.57 -13.69 8.95
N LEU A 265 -1.24 -13.11 10.12
CA LEU A 265 -1.88 -13.46 11.39
C LEU A 265 -3.38 -13.17 11.38
N ARG A 266 -3.83 -12.15 10.64
CA ARG A 266 -5.26 -11.89 10.42
C ARG A 266 -6.01 -13.06 9.77
N GLN A 267 -5.30 -13.97 9.12
CA GLN A 267 -5.84 -15.17 8.47
C GLN A 267 -5.79 -16.40 9.39
N HIS A 268 -5.25 -16.28 10.61
CA HIS A 268 -5.19 -17.37 11.56
C HIS A 268 -6.61 -17.84 11.94
N PRO A 269 -6.88 -19.16 12.07
CA PRO A 269 -8.21 -19.67 12.40
C PRO A 269 -8.85 -19.05 13.64
N LYS A 270 -8.06 -18.78 14.71
CA LYS A 270 -8.55 -18.06 15.90
C LYS A 270 -9.00 -16.64 15.60
N VAL A 271 -8.30 -15.92 14.71
CA VAL A 271 -8.66 -14.55 14.29
C VAL A 271 -9.91 -14.57 13.41
N LEU A 272 -9.97 -15.49 12.44
CA LEU A 272 -11.16 -15.69 11.61
C LEU A 272 -12.38 -16.17 12.43
N GLY A 273 -12.15 -16.80 13.57
CA GLY A 273 -13.17 -17.28 14.50
C GLY A 273 -13.65 -16.26 15.52
N LEU A 274 -13.11 -15.03 15.53
CA LEU A 274 -13.53 -13.99 16.47
C LEU A 274 -15.01 -13.66 16.30
N GLN A 275 -15.75 -13.69 17.41
CA GLN A 275 -17.19 -13.41 17.45
C GLN A 275 -17.42 -12.03 18.06
N PHE A 276 -17.60 -11.02 17.22
CA PHE A 276 -17.84 -9.66 17.68
C PHE A 276 -19.28 -9.44 18.15
N VAL A 277 -19.48 -8.51 19.08
CA VAL A 277 -20.83 -8.07 19.49
C VAL A 277 -21.61 -7.47 18.31
N ASP A 278 -22.94 -7.54 18.39
CA ASP A 278 -23.79 -7.00 17.33
C ASP A 278 -23.65 -5.47 17.24
N GLY A 279 -23.57 -4.95 16.01
CA GLY A 279 -23.47 -3.52 15.75
C GLY A 279 -22.08 -2.89 15.95
N ILE A 280 -21.03 -3.67 16.23
CA ILE A 280 -19.66 -3.14 16.26
C ILE A 280 -19.32 -2.44 14.94
N ARG A 281 -18.70 -1.25 15.01
CA ARG A 281 -18.31 -0.52 13.79
C ARG A 281 -17.05 -1.15 13.19
N ARG A 282 -16.91 -1.06 11.87
CA ARG A 282 -15.73 -1.59 11.14
C ARG A 282 -14.38 -1.12 11.73
N PRO A 283 -14.18 0.18 12.04
CA PRO A 283 -12.91 0.62 12.62
C PRO A 283 -12.65 0.04 14.01
N ASP A 284 -13.68 -0.10 14.85
CA ASP A 284 -13.53 -0.68 16.19
C ASP A 284 -13.15 -2.16 16.08
N ARG A 285 -13.73 -2.87 15.10
CA ARG A 285 -13.35 -4.25 14.77
C ARG A 285 -11.89 -4.35 14.29
N ASP A 286 -11.44 -3.44 13.44
CA ASP A 286 -10.05 -3.41 12.96
C ASP A 286 -9.06 -3.22 14.11
N ASN A 287 -9.33 -2.26 14.99
CA ASN A 287 -8.50 -2.04 16.19
C ASN A 287 -8.50 -3.26 17.12
N ALA A 288 -9.66 -3.87 17.36
CA ALA A 288 -9.76 -5.06 18.19
C ALA A 288 -8.95 -6.25 17.64
N ILE A 289 -8.98 -6.46 16.32
CA ILE A 289 -8.19 -7.51 15.66
C ILE A 289 -6.70 -7.22 15.79
N ASP A 290 -6.27 -5.98 15.55
CA ASP A 290 -4.87 -5.58 15.61
C ASP A 290 -4.29 -5.75 17.03
N VAL A 291 -5.00 -5.27 18.05
CA VAL A 291 -4.63 -5.46 19.46
C VAL A 291 -4.62 -6.94 19.82
N TYR A 292 -5.63 -7.72 19.38
CA TYR A 292 -5.69 -9.16 19.67
C TYR A 292 -4.48 -9.94 19.11
N ILE A 293 -3.95 -9.56 17.94
CA ILE A 293 -2.77 -10.21 17.35
C ILE A 293 -1.44 -9.61 17.82
N SER A 294 -1.45 -8.46 18.51
CA SER A 294 -0.24 -7.81 19.03
C SER A 294 0.26 -8.47 20.31
N ASP A 295 1.36 -7.94 20.86
CA ASP A 295 1.89 -8.35 22.17
C ASP A 295 1.14 -7.68 23.34
N GLU A 296 0.09 -6.91 23.05
CA GLU A 296 -0.76 -6.18 24.00
C GLU A 296 -2.20 -6.75 23.99
N TYR A 297 -2.36 -8.02 23.63
CA TYR A 297 -3.68 -8.66 23.51
C TYR A 297 -4.48 -8.64 24.82
N GLU A 298 -3.81 -8.54 25.97
CA GLU A 298 -4.46 -8.38 27.27
C GLU A 298 -5.37 -7.16 27.32
N ASP A 299 -5.08 -6.09 26.59
CA ASP A 299 -5.89 -4.86 26.60
C ASP A 299 -7.30 -5.09 26.06
N VAL A 300 -7.44 -5.96 25.05
CA VAL A 300 -8.75 -6.29 24.46
C VAL A 300 -9.39 -7.53 25.11
N LEU A 301 -8.60 -8.36 25.82
CA LEU A 301 -9.07 -9.57 26.51
C LEU A 301 -9.29 -9.38 28.01
N ALA A 302 -8.99 -8.21 28.58
CA ALA A 302 -9.19 -7.89 29.98
C ALA A 302 -10.67 -8.02 30.38
N GLU A 303 -10.87 -8.46 31.64
CA GLU A 303 -12.21 -8.60 32.19
C GLU A 303 -12.92 -7.24 32.28
N GLY A 304 -14.16 -7.18 31.79
CA GLY A 304 -14.92 -5.94 31.65
C GLY A 304 -14.64 -5.17 30.35
N VAL A 305 -13.59 -5.52 29.59
CA VAL A 305 -13.29 -4.94 28.28
C VAL A 305 -13.78 -5.85 27.15
N TRP A 306 -13.44 -7.13 27.20
CA TRP A 306 -13.74 -8.06 26.11
C TRP A 306 -15.25 -8.18 25.85
N GLN A 307 -16.09 -8.05 26.88
CA GLN A 307 -17.56 -8.13 26.76
C GLN A 307 -18.16 -7.02 25.91
N ASN A 308 -17.47 -5.88 25.77
CA ASN A 308 -17.92 -4.78 24.93
C ASN A 308 -17.55 -4.98 23.45
N THR A 309 -16.67 -5.94 23.17
CA THR A 309 -16.07 -6.16 21.84
C THR A 309 -16.47 -7.52 21.26
N PHE A 310 -16.49 -8.56 22.08
CA PHE A 310 -16.73 -9.95 21.68
C PHE A 310 -17.93 -10.56 22.43
N LYS A 311 -18.66 -11.44 21.75
CA LYS A 311 -19.76 -12.24 22.32
C LYS A 311 -19.27 -13.31 23.29
N VAL A 312 -18.09 -13.85 23.01
CA VAL A 312 -17.40 -14.86 23.82
C VAL A 312 -15.94 -14.43 23.92
N LYS A 313 -15.35 -14.57 25.11
CA LYS A 313 -13.94 -14.23 25.33
C LYS A 313 -13.06 -15.05 24.38
N PRO A 314 -12.32 -14.42 23.46
CA PRO A 314 -11.41 -15.14 22.58
C PRO A 314 -10.31 -15.86 23.37
N GLU A 315 -9.90 -17.03 22.89
CA GLU A 315 -8.67 -17.66 23.36
C GLU A 315 -7.46 -16.80 22.97
N VAL A 316 -6.43 -16.79 23.82
CA VAL A 316 -5.16 -16.13 23.49
C VAL A 316 -4.53 -16.78 22.26
N LEU A 317 -4.03 -15.96 21.34
CA LEU A 317 -3.16 -16.40 20.26
C LEU A 317 -1.72 -16.34 20.77
N THR A 318 -1.15 -17.48 21.17
CA THR A 318 0.14 -17.49 21.88
C THR A 318 1.30 -17.14 20.96
N VAL A 319 2.44 -16.74 21.54
CA VAL A 319 3.66 -16.43 20.78
C VAL A 319 4.11 -17.64 19.93
N GLU A 320 3.96 -18.85 20.45
CA GLU A 320 4.30 -20.10 19.76
C GLU A 320 3.36 -20.33 18.56
N GLU A 321 2.05 -20.12 18.74
CA GLU A 321 1.06 -20.22 17.65
C GLU A 321 1.33 -19.19 16.56
N LYS A 322 1.61 -17.92 16.93
CA LYS A 322 1.98 -16.86 15.98
C LYS A 322 3.20 -17.27 15.16
N LYS A 323 4.28 -17.70 15.83
CA LYS A 323 5.52 -18.14 15.16
C LYS A 323 5.28 -19.33 14.23
N ALA A 324 4.52 -20.33 14.70
CA ALA A 324 4.21 -21.52 13.90
C ALA A 324 3.34 -21.19 12.68
N TRP A 325 2.43 -20.21 12.79
CA TRP A 325 1.62 -19.74 11.68
C TRP A 325 2.44 -18.96 10.65
N ILE A 326 3.27 -18.01 11.10
CA ILE A 326 4.15 -17.21 10.25
C ILE A 326 5.13 -18.09 9.47
N ALA A 327 5.66 -19.15 10.11
CA ALA A 327 6.58 -20.08 9.47
C ALA A 327 5.98 -20.87 8.28
N ARG A 328 4.65 -20.86 8.10
CA ARG A 328 3.99 -21.49 6.94
C ARG A 328 4.01 -20.63 5.68
N GLN A 329 4.34 -19.35 5.82
CA GLN A 329 4.36 -18.43 4.70
C GLN A 329 5.47 -18.77 3.72
N THR A 330 5.16 -18.74 2.43
CA THR A 330 6.12 -18.98 1.35
C THR A 330 5.75 -18.16 0.11
N GLY A 331 6.72 -17.99 -0.80
CA GLY A 331 6.49 -17.35 -2.10
C GLY A 331 6.33 -15.83 -2.04
N VAL A 332 6.71 -15.19 -0.93
CA VAL A 332 6.64 -13.73 -0.80
C VAL A 332 7.78 -13.09 -1.60
N SER A 333 7.48 -11.94 -2.22
CA SER A 333 8.43 -11.12 -2.95
C SER A 333 8.77 -9.85 -2.18
N VAL A 334 10.03 -9.41 -2.18
CA VAL A 334 10.47 -8.18 -1.51
C VAL A 334 11.21 -7.25 -2.46
N GLY A 335 10.78 -5.99 -2.49
CA GLY A 335 11.52 -4.89 -3.11
C GLY A 335 12.24 -4.02 -2.05
N SER A 336 13.37 -3.43 -2.43
CA SER A 336 14.04 -2.38 -1.64
C SER A 336 14.42 -1.19 -2.53
N ASP A 337 14.11 0.03 -2.09
CA ASP A 337 14.38 1.27 -2.86
C ASP A 337 15.89 1.59 -3.01
N ALA A 338 16.73 1.01 -2.14
CA ALA A 338 18.18 1.03 -2.25
C ALA A 338 18.80 -0.33 -1.87
N PHE A 339 20.11 -0.46 -2.03
CA PHE A 339 20.79 -1.72 -1.80
C PHE A 339 20.68 -2.22 -0.36
N PHE A 340 20.80 -3.54 -0.17
CA PHE A 340 20.96 -4.12 1.16
C PHE A 340 22.43 -4.05 1.59
N PRO A 341 22.76 -3.39 2.71
CA PRO A 341 24.15 -3.30 3.15
C PRO A 341 24.73 -4.64 3.60
N PHE A 342 23.92 -5.53 4.18
CA PHE A 342 24.33 -6.81 4.74
C PHE A 342 23.24 -7.88 4.57
N GLY A 343 23.63 -9.15 4.68
CA GLY A 343 22.74 -10.31 4.61
C GLY A 343 21.69 -10.38 5.73
N ASP A 344 21.77 -9.56 6.77
CA ASP A 344 20.78 -9.48 7.85
C ASP A 344 19.37 -9.10 7.36
N ASN A 345 19.29 -8.36 6.25
CA ASN A 345 18.04 -8.05 5.57
C ASN A 345 17.39 -9.31 4.98
N VAL A 346 18.20 -10.17 4.36
CA VAL A 346 17.75 -11.47 3.82
C VAL A 346 17.35 -12.41 4.97
N GLU A 347 18.12 -12.42 6.06
CA GLU A 347 17.82 -13.18 7.28
C GLU A 347 16.49 -12.77 7.92
N ARG A 348 16.12 -11.49 7.86
CA ARG A 348 14.80 -11.02 8.29
C ARG A 348 13.71 -11.35 7.28
N ALA A 349 13.96 -11.14 5.99
CA ALA A 349 12.98 -11.34 4.92
C ALA A 349 12.50 -12.79 4.87
N ARG A 350 13.42 -13.77 4.89
CA ARG A 350 13.07 -15.20 4.85
C ARG A 350 12.14 -15.64 5.97
N LYS A 351 12.18 -14.98 7.13
CA LYS A 351 11.31 -15.31 8.29
C LYS A 351 9.84 -14.97 8.03
N SER A 352 9.56 -14.13 7.04
CA SER A 352 8.21 -13.82 6.54
C SER A 352 7.91 -14.53 5.21
N GLY A 353 8.59 -15.65 4.92
CA GLY A 353 8.31 -16.51 3.76
C GLY A 353 8.81 -15.99 2.42
N VAL A 354 9.80 -15.10 2.44
CA VAL A 354 10.37 -14.50 1.22
C VAL A 354 11.16 -15.53 0.42
N SER A 355 10.86 -15.60 -0.87
CA SER A 355 11.52 -16.45 -1.87
C SER A 355 12.14 -15.65 -3.01
N TYR A 356 11.73 -14.39 -3.20
CA TYR A 356 12.17 -13.54 -4.31
C TYR A 356 12.49 -12.13 -3.82
N ILE A 357 13.60 -11.56 -4.29
CA ILE A 357 14.06 -10.23 -3.89
C ILE A 357 14.46 -9.41 -5.13
N ALA A 358 14.08 -8.13 -5.18
CA ALA A 358 14.62 -7.15 -6.11
C ALA A 358 15.20 -5.96 -5.36
N GLN A 359 16.44 -5.60 -5.69
CA GLN A 359 17.16 -4.46 -5.10
C GLN A 359 18.18 -3.93 -6.11
N PRO A 360 18.67 -2.68 -6.03
CA PRO A 360 19.54 -2.12 -7.07
C PRO A 360 20.91 -2.79 -7.21
N GLY A 361 21.44 -3.39 -6.16
CA GLY A 361 22.86 -3.73 -6.05
C GLY A 361 23.74 -2.50 -5.78
N GLY A 362 25.04 -2.70 -5.65
CA GLY A 362 26.03 -1.66 -5.40
C GLY A 362 26.52 -1.57 -3.95
N SER A 363 26.24 -2.58 -3.12
CA SER A 363 26.89 -2.69 -1.81
C SER A 363 28.33 -3.19 -1.96
N ILE A 364 29.25 -2.70 -1.12
CA ILE A 364 30.59 -3.30 -0.98
C ILE A 364 30.49 -4.76 -0.49
N ARG A 365 29.36 -5.13 0.11
CA ARG A 365 29.05 -6.46 0.66
C ARG A 365 27.96 -7.19 -0.14
N ASP A 366 27.81 -6.90 -1.44
CA ASP A 366 26.86 -7.63 -2.28
C ASP A 366 27.16 -9.14 -2.30
N ASP A 367 28.43 -9.54 -2.18
CA ASP A 367 28.86 -10.92 -2.00
C ASP A 367 28.16 -11.60 -0.81
N ASN A 368 28.16 -10.96 0.36
CA ASN A 368 27.51 -11.46 1.57
C ASN A 368 25.99 -11.57 1.41
N VAL A 369 25.36 -10.60 0.74
CA VAL A 369 23.92 -10.58 0.50
C VAL A 369 23.51 -11.72 -0.45
N ILE A 370 24.27 -11.92 -1.53
CA ILE A 370 24.06 -12.98 -2.52
C ILE A 370 24.27 -14.34 -1.86
N GLU A 371 25.38 -14.54 -1.13
CA GLU A 371 25.66 -15.79 -0.41
C GLU A 371 24.54 -16.12 0.59
N THR A 372 24.00 -15.11 1.29
CA THR A 372 22.88 -15.32 2.20
C THR A 372 21.60 -15.74 1.46
N CYS A 373 21.35 -15.22 0.26
CA CYS A 373 20.22 -15.67 -0.55
C CYS A 373 20.42 -17.11 -1.04
N ASP A 374 21.60 -17.43 -1.56
CA ASP A 374 21.95 -18.76 -2.06
C ASP A 374 21.82 -19.83 -0.97
N LYS A 375 22.25 -19.52 0.26
CA LYS A 375 22.08 -20.38 1.43
C LYS A 375 20.63 -20.83 1.66
N TYR A 376 19.66 -20.01 1.30
CA TYR A 376 18.23 -20.29 1.49
C TYR A 376 17.48 -20.53 0.16
N GLY A 377 18.18 -20.60 -0.97
CA GLY A 377 17.58 -20.75 -2.30
C GLY A 377 16.70 -19.57 -2.75
N ILE A 378 16.89 -18.39 -2.16
CA ILE A 378 16.15 -17.17 -2.50
C ILE A 378 16.68 -16.63 -3.82
N VAL A 379 15.79 -16.26 -4.73
CA VAL A 379 16.13 -15.64 -6.00
C VAL A 379 16.29 -14.13 -5.80
N MET A 380 17.39 -13.55 -6.25
CA MET A 380 17.63 -12.11 -6.17
C MET A 380 17.97 -11.53 -7.53
N ALA A 381 17.23 -10.48 -7.91
CA ALA A 381 17.51 -9.66 -9.09
C ALA A 381 18.12 -8.31 -8.68
N PHE A 382 19.20 -7.92 -9.37
CA PHE A 382 19.81 -6.60 -9.24
C PHE A 382 19.27 -5.67 -10.32
N THR A 383 18.47 -4.67 -9.91
CA THR A 383 17.78 -3.78 -10.85
C THR A 383 18.67 -2.68 -11.43
N GLY A 384 19.80 -2.37 -10.78
CA GLY A 384 20.67 -1.24 -11.13
C GLY A 384 20.05 0.14 -10.89
N MET A 385 18.84 0.22 -10.30
CA MET A 385 18.10 1.48 -10.15
C MET A 385 17.65 1.74 -8.71
N ARG A 386 18.04 2.90 -8.17
CA ARG A 386 17.63 3.39 -6.86
C ARG A 386 16.34 4.20 -6.97
N LEU A 387 15.43 4.04 -6.01
CA LEU A 387 14.06 4.58 -6.05
C LEU A 387 13.77 5.54 -4.87
N PHE A 388 14.69 6.45 -4.55
CA PHE A 388 14.46 7.40 -3.45
C PHE A 388 13.35 8.42 -3.74
N HIS A 389 12.56 8.76 -2.71
CA HIS A 389 11.44 9.69 -2.78
C HIS A 389 11.30 10.54 -1.49
N HIS A 390 11.24 11.88 -1.62
CA HIS A 390 11.29 12.85 -0.50
C HIS A 390 10.49 14.16 -0.70
#